data_AF-W7PB54-F1
#
_entry.id   AF-W7PB54-F1
#
_cell.length_a   1.000
_cell.length_b   1.000
_cell.length_c   1.000
_cell.angle_alpha   90.00
_cell.angle_beta   90.00
_cell.angle_gamma   90.00
#
_symmetry.space_group_name_H-M   'P 1'
#
loop_
_entity.id
_entity.type
_entity.pdbx_description
1 polymer ?
#
loop_
_entity_poly.entity_id
_entity_poly.type
_entity_poly.pdbx_seq_one_letter_code
_entity_poly.pdbx_strand_id
1 'polypeptide(L)'
;MGFDYWLVIGCSLLFGPIALVEAVAYVRRGIYTKTFKGTRRREYIQKNMQPVEYWFSVIFHFAMSFAMIGLGLWFLDYIPIFHDFYSEMRAMLPF
;
A
#
# COMPACT_ATOMS: atom_id res chain seq x y z
N MET A 1 7.91 7.62 -24.57
CA MET A 1 7.24 8.16 -23.35
C MET A 1 6.47 7.12 -22.54
N GLY A 2 6.43 5.83 -22.93
CA GLY A 2 5.74 4.78 -22.15
C GLY A 2 6.62 4.01 -21.16
N PHE A 3 7.95 4.16 -21.21
CA PHE A 3 8.88 3.39 -20.35
C PHE A 3 8.98 3.98 -18.93
N ASP A 4 8.73 5.28 -18.78
CA ASP A 4 9.03 6.04 -17.55
C ASP A 4 8.05 5.78 -16.39
N TYR A 5 6.82 5.33 -16.69
CA TYR A 5 5.80 5.10 -15.68
C TYR A 5 5.80 3.68 -15.10
N TRP A 6 6.46 2.71 -15.76
CA TRP A 6 6.47 1.31 -15.30
C TRP A 6 7.12 1.14 -13.93
N LEU A 7 8.14 1.92 -13.63
CA LEU A 7 8.79 1.87 -12.31
C LEU A 7 7.85 2.40 -11.23
N VAL A 8 7.12 3.49 -11.51
CA VAL A 8 6.12 4.06 -10.59
C VAL A 8 4.97 3.08 -10.37
N ILE A 9 4.44 2.48 -11.44
CA ILE A 9 3.38 1.46 -11.39
C ILE A 9 3.86 0.25 -10.59
N GLY A 10 5.04 -0.29 -10.91
CA GLY A 10 5.62 -1.43 -10.21
C GLY A 10 5.84 -1.16 -8.72
N CYS A 11 6.45 -0.03 -8.38
CA CYS A 11 6.63 0.36 -6.98
C CYS A 11 5.31 0.56 -6.25
N SER A 12 4.35 1.26 -6.85
CA SER A 12 3.07 1.57 -6.21
C SER A 12 2.20 0.32 -5.98
N LEU A 13 2.18 -0.61 -6.94
CA LEU A 13 1.48 -1.90 -6.80
C LEU A 13 2.20 -2.90 -5.91
N LEU A 14 3.50 -2.73 -5.64
CA LEU A 14 4.23 -3.54 -4.65
C LEU A 14 4.10 -2.97 -3.24
N PHE A 15 4.40 -1.68 -3.07
CA PHE A 15 4.41 -1.04 -1.75
C PHE A 15 3.02 -0.84 -1.17
N GLY A 16 1.99 -0.65 -2.00
CA GLY A 16 0.60 -0.56 -1.54
C GLY A 16 0.16 -1.80 -0.76
N PRO A 17 0.15 -3.01 -1.36
CA PRO A 17 -0.19 -4.25 -0.67
C PRO A 17 0.71 -4.56 0.53
N ILE A 18 2.00 -4.24 0.47
CA ILE A 18 2.92 -4.40 1.61
C ILE A 18 2.45 -3.53 2.79
N ALA A 19 2.15 -2.25 2.55
CA ALA A 19 1.64 -1.34 3.58
C ALA A 19 0.28 -1.81 4.15
N LEU A 20 -0.58 -2.42 3.32
CA LEU A 20 -1.83 -3.03 3.77
C LEU A 20 -1.58 -4.21 4.73
N VAL A 21 -0.65 -5.10 4.37
CA VAL A 21 -0.26 -6.25 5.21
C VAL A 21 0.35 -5.78 6.51
N GLU A 22 1.18 -4.73 6.49
CA GLU A 22 1.72 -4.12 7.71
C GLU A 22 0.61 -3.53 8.59
N ALA A 23 -0.37 -2.83 8.01
CA ALA A 23 -1.50 -2.30 8.77
C ALA A 23 -2.30 -3.42 9.46
N VAL A 24 -2.57 -4.53 8.75
CA VAL A 24 -3.24 -5.72 9.33
C VAL A 24 -2.37 -6.36 10.43
N ALA A 25 -1.06 -6.43 10.23
CA ALA A 25 -0.13 -6.94 11.23
C ALA A 25 -0.12 -6.06 12.48
N TYR A 26 -0.17 -4.73 12.34
CA TYR A 26 -0.27 -3.80 13.46
C TYR A 26 -1.56 -3.96 14.25
N VAL A 27 -2.69 -4.18 13.57
CA VAL A 27 -3.98 -4.50 14.23
C VAL A 27 -3.89 -5.78 15.06
N ARG A 28 -3.20 -6.81 14.55
CA ARG A 28 -3.08 -8.11 15.23
C ARG A 28 -2.03 -8.15 16.34
N ARG A 29 -0.88 -7.49 16.17
CA ARG A 29 0.32 -7.67 17.01
C ARG A 29 0.76 -6.42 17.76
N GLY A 30 0.27 -5.23 17.38
CA GLY A 30 0.82 -3.95 17.84
C GLY A 30 1.80 -3.34 16.84
N ILE A 31 2.09 -2.05 16.98
CA ILE A 31 3.03 -1.34 16.09
C ILE A 31 4.45 -1.61 16.55
N TYR A 32 5.32 -1.99 15.62
CA TYR A 32 6.74 -2.21 15.91
C TYR A 32 7.50 -0.89 15.94
N THR A 33 8.19 -0.61 17.04
CA THR A 33 9.19 0.45 17.10
C THR A 33 10.58 -0.14 17.26
N LYS A 34 11.57 0.44 16.55
CA LYS A 34 12.98 0.02 16.61
C LYS A 34 13.79 0.78 17.66
N THR A 35 13.16 1.71 18.38
CA THR A 35 13.83 2.73 19.19
C THR A 35 13.52 2.53 20.67
N PHE A 36 14.18 1.55 21.28
CA PHE A 36 14.27 1.50 22.74
C PHE A 36 15.64 1.97 23.19
N LYS A 37 15.72 3.17 23.79
CA LYS A 37 16.86 3.75 24.54
C LYS A 37 18.23 3.07 24.28
N GLY A 38 18.77 3.21 23.07
CA GLY A 38 20.13 2.74 22.74
C GLY A 38 20.30 1.24 22.45
N THR A 39 19.21 0.46 22.30
CA THR A 39 19.25 -0.96 21.92
C THR A 39 18.53 -1.22 20.60
N ARG A 40 18.97 -2.25 19.86
CA ARG A 40 18.31 -2.71 18.61
C ARG A 40 17.05 -3.57 18.85
N ARG A 41 16.53 -3.64 20.08
CA ARG A 41 15.35 -4.45 20.39
C ARG A 41 14.10 -3.81 19.80
N ARG A 42 13.25 -4.64 19.20
CA ARG A 42 11.94 -4.23 18.69
C ARG A 42 10.93 -4.30 19.84
N GLU A 43 10.24 -3.20 20.11
CA GLU A 43 9.14 -3.16 21.06
C GLU A 43 7.81 -2.92 20.35
N TYR A 44 6.75 -3.49 20.92
CA TYR A 44 5.40 -3.35 20.41
C TYR A 44 4.68 -2.24 21.16
N ILE A 45 4.30 -1.18 20.45
CA ILE A 45 3.30 -0.24 20.95
C ILE A 45 1.94 -0.91 20.82
N GLN A 46 1.38 -1.28 21.96
CA GLN A 46 0.03 -1.81 22.05
C GLN A 46 -0.98 -0.67 22.12
N LYS A 47 -2.18 -0.91 21.58
CA LYS A 47 -3.30 0.04 21.56
C LYS A 47 -3.62 0.68 22.93
N ASN A 48 -3.35 -0.03 24.04
CA ASN A 48 -3.69 0.43 25.38
C ASN A 48 -2.68 1.44 25.95
N MET A 49 -1.46 1.49 25.44
CA MET A 49 -0.44 2.42 25.94
C MET A 49 -0.56 3.81 25.32
N GLN A 50 -0.79 3.85 24.01
CA GLN A 50 -0.83 5.07 23.20
C GLN A 50 -1.89 4.92 22.10
N PRO A 51 -3.19 5.06 22.45
CA PRO A 51 -4.28 4.72 21.54
C PRO A 51 -4.36 5.66 20.34
N VAL A 52 -4.11 6.95 20.53
CA VAL A 52 -4.23 7.95 19.46
C VAL A 52 -3.14 7.75 18.42
N GLU A 53 -1.89 7.63 18.86
CA GLU A 53 -0.72 7.41 18.02
C GLU A 53 -0.82 6.06 17.30
N TYR A 54 -1.34 5.04 17.99
CA TYR A 54 -1.57 3.73 17.42
C TYR A 54 -2.58 3.79 16.27
N TRP A 55 -3.78 4.33 16.52
CA TRP A 55 -4.82 4.40 15.50
C TRP A 55 -4.45 5.33 14.36
N PHE A 56 -3.78 6.46 14.65
CA PHE A 56 -3.26 7.34 13.61
C PHE A 56 -2.30 6.62 12.67
N SER A 57 -1.35 5.85 13.21
CA SER A 57 -0.40 5.09 12.40
C SER A 57 -1.09 4.00 11.57
N VAL A 58 -2.06 3.28 12.13
CA VAL A 58 -2.82 2.24 11.41
C VAL A 58 -3.63 2.87 10.27
N ILE A 59 -4.36 3.95 10.53
CA ILE A 59 -5.16 4.66 9.52
C ILE A 59 -4.24 5.22 8.43
N PHE A 60 -3.09 5.76 8.79
CA PHE A 60 -2.12 6.28 7.83
C PHE A 60 -1.58 5.20 6.90
N HIS A 61 -1.20 4.02 7.43
CA HIS A 61 -0.74 2.90 6.58
C HIS A 61 -1.86 2.39 5.66
N PHE A 62 -3.10 2.34 6.14
CA PHE A 62 -4.27 2.01 5.31
C PHE A 62 -4.47 3.05 4.20
N ALA A 63 -4.48 4.33 4.53
CA ALA A 63 -4.68 5.41 3.58
C ALA A 63 -3.56 5.45 2.53
N MET A 64 -2.29 5.33 2.95
CA MET A 64 -1.14 5.25 2.06
C MET A 64 -1.21 4.04 1.14
N SER A 65 -1.62 2.87 1.65
CA SER A 65 -1.83 1.68 0.83
C SER A 65 -2.83 1.94 -0.30
N PHE A 66 -4.02 2.46 0.03
CA PHE A 66 -5.04 2.75 -0.98
C PHE A 66 -4.59 3.84 -1.96
N ALA A 67 -3.92 4.88 -1.47
CA ALA A 67 -3.38 5.94 -2.32
C ALA A 67 -2.33 5.40 -3.30
N MET A 68 -1.40 4.55 -2.84
CA MET A 68 -0.39 3.95 -3.72
C MET A 68 -1.01 3.00 -4.75
N ILE A 69 -1.93 2.12 -4.34
CA ILE A 69 -2.64 1.24 -5.29
C ILE A 69 -3.42 2.07 -6.30
N GLY A 70 -4.16 3.08 -5.85
CA GLY A 70 -4.94 3.98 -6.72
C GLY A 70 -4.06 4.74 -7.71
N LEU A 71 -2.90 5.25 -7.26
CA LEU A 71 -1.92 5.88 -8.15
C LEU A 71 -1.37 4.89 -9.17
N GLY A 72 -1.04 3.66 -8.76
CA GLY A 72 -0.56 2.62 -9.68
C GLY A 72 -1.57 2.28 -10.76
N LEU A 73 -2.85 2.15 -10.39
CA LEU A 73 -3.95 1.93 -11.33
C LEU A 73 -4.17 3.16 -12.24
N TRP A 74 -4.10 4.37 -11.70
CA TRP A 74 -4.24 5.58 -12.52
C TRP A 74 -3.10 5.73 -13.53
N PHE A 75 -1.86 5.40 -13.15
CA PHE A 75 -0.75 5.38 -14.10
C PHE A 75 -0.88 4.28 -15.17
N LEU A 76 -1.53 3.15 -14.84
CA LEU A 76 -1.84 2.10 -15.82
C LEU A 76 -2.80 2.59 -16.92
N ASP A 77 -3.76 3.48 -16.60
CA ASP A 77 -4.70 4.03 -17.59
C ASP A 77 -4.01 4.91 -18.66
N TYR A 78 -2.84 5.48 -18.34
CA TYR A 78 -2.05 6.24 -19.32
C TYR A 78 -1.24 5.35 -20.28
N ILE A 79 -1.25 4.03 -20.09
CA ILE A 79 -0.54 3.08 -20.96
C ILE A 79 -1.51 2.54 -22.03
N PRO A 80 -1.28 2.83 -23.31
CA PRO A 80 -2.20 2.43 -24.39
C PRO A 80 -2.38 0.91 -24.50
N ILE A 81 -1.32 0.13 -24.24
CA ILE A 81 -1.37 -1.35 -24.24
C ILE A 81 -2.40 -1.89 -23.23
N PHE A 82 -2.52 -1.23 -22.06
CA PHE A 82 -3.47 -1.66 -21.03
C PHE A 82 -4.91 -1.28 -21.38
N HIS A 83 -5.08 -0.14 -22.06
CA HIS A 83 -6.38 0.29 -22.58
C HIS A 83 -6.91 -0.66 -23.66
N ASP A 84 -6.04 -1.05 -24.59
CA ASP A 84 -6.37 -2.02 -25.66
C ASP A 84 -6.73 -3.37 -25.04
N PHE A 85 -5.91 -3.89 -24.11
CA PHE A 85 -6.18 -5.13 -23.38
C PHE A 85 -7.51 -5.09 -22.61
N TYR A 86 -7.81 -3.98 -21.92
CA TYR A 86 -9.07 -3.82 -21.19
C TYR A 86 -10.28 -3.76 -22.14
N SER A 87 -10.13 -3.12 -23.30
CA SER A 87 -11.16 -3.07 -24.34
C SER A 87 -11.41 -4.46 -24.96
N GLU A 88 -10.35 -5.24 -25.18
CA GLU A 88 -10.42 -6.62 -25.66
C GLU A 88 -11.07 -7.55 -24.63
N MET A 89 -10.69 -7.44 -23.35
CA MET A 89 -11.33 -8.20 -22.27
C MET A 89 -12.82 -7.89 -22.15
N ARG A 90 -13.20 -6.61 -22.27
CA ARG A 90 -14.61 -6.20 -22.27
C ARG A 90 -15.34 -6.72 -23.51
N ALA A 91 -14.69 -6.78 -24.66
CA ALA A 91 -15.27 -7.36 -25.87
C ALA A 91 -15.43 -8.89 -25.79
N MET A 92 -14.61 -9.58 -24.97
CA MET A 92 -14.71 -11.03 -24.74
C MET A 92 -15.77 -11.43 -23.70
N LEU A 93 -16.20 -10.50 -22.83
CA LEU A 93 -17.25 -10.74 -21.85
C LEU A 93 -18.60 -10.25 -22.39
N PRO A 94 -19.61 -11.12 -22.57
CA PRO A 94 -20.87 -10.76 -23.24
C PRO A 94 -21.87 -9.98 -22.34
N PHE A 95 -21.41 -9.25 -21.34
CA PHE A 95 -22.27 -8.50 -20.40
C PHE A 95 -21.79 -7.05 -20.23
#